data_AF-A0A519KPN2-F1
#
_entry.id   AF-A0A519KPN2-F1
#
_cell.length_a   1.000
_cell.length_b   1.000
_cell.length_c   1.000
_cell.angle_alpha   90.00
_cell.angle_beta   90.00
_cell.angle_gamma   90.00
#
_symmetry.space_group_name_H-M   'P 1'
#
loop_
_entity.id
_entity.type
_entity.pdbx_description
1 polymer ?
#
loop_
_entity_poly.entity_id
_entity_poly.type
_entity_poly.pdbx_seq_one_letter_code
_entity_poly.pdbx_strand_id
1 'polypeptide(L)' 'FKRAGEKKTEFVHTLNGSGLAVGRTLVAVMENYQDEGGRIAVPEVLKPYMPKGMTYVGGAA' A
#
# COMPACT_ATOMS: atom_id res chain seq x y z
N PHE A 1 -26.88 7.05 -13.66
CA PHE A 1 -26.87 5.68 -14.22
C PHE A 1 -28.18 5.45 -14.97
N LYS A 2 -28.18 4.65 -16.03
CA LYS A 2 -29.41 4.19 -16.68
C LYS A 2 -29.30 2.69 -16.80
N ARG A 3 -30.28 1.94 -16.30
CA ARG A 3 -30.34 0.49 -16.53
C ARG A 3 -30.54 0.23 -18.03
N ALA A 4 -30.00 -0.88 -18.51
CA ALA A 4 -30.21 -1.27 -19.89
C ALA A 4 -31.72 -1.38 -20.18
N GLY A 5 -32.19 -0.72 -21.23
CA GLY A 5 -33.61 -0.66 -21.60
C GLY A 5 -34.43 0.46 -20.96
N GLU A 6 -33.87 1.21 -19.99
CA GLU A 6 -34.57 2.28 -19.26
C GLU A 6 -34.18 3.67 -19.78
N LYS A 7 -35.17 4.56 -19.94
CA LYS A 7 -34.96 5.94 -20.41
C LYS A 7 -34.66 6.93 -19.28
N LYS A 8 -35.08 6.60 -18.05
CA LYS A 8 -34.95 7.45 -16.86
C LYS A 8 -33.55 7.36 -16.26
N THR A 9 -33.01 8.50 -15.84
CA THR A 9 -31.74 8.55 -15.08
C THR A 9 -31.98 8.19 -13.61
N GLU A 10 -31.14 7.33 -13.06
CA GLU A 10 -31.11 6.91 -11.67
C GLU A 10 -29.83 7.37 -10.96
N PHE A 11 -29.93 7.55 -9.64
CA PHE A 11 -28.77 7.75 -8.77
C PHE A 11 -27.84 6.52 -8.80
N VAL A 12 -26.54 6.77 -8.71
CA VAL A 12 -25.54 5.70 -8.60
C VAL A 12 -25.44 5.21 -7.16
N HIS A 13 -24.99 3.97 -6.98
CA HIS A 13 -24.46 3.53 -5.70
C HIS A 13 -23.02 4.01 -5.56
N THR A 14 -22.62 4.38 -4.34
CA THR A 14 -21.24 4.71 -4.01
C THR A 14 -20.68 3.65 -3.07
N LEU A 15 -19.42 3.30 -3.29
CA LEU A 15 -18.64 2.40 -2.44
C LEU A 15 -17.32 3.09 -2.14
N ASN A 16 -16.77 2.86 -0.96
CA ASN A 16 -15.44 3.30 -0.59
C ASN A 16 -14.77 2.24 0.28
N GLY A 17 -13.46 2.15 0.19
CA GLY A 17 -12.63 1.23 0.95
C GLY A 17 -11.17 1.66 0.85
N SER A 18 -10.44 1.58 1.95
CA SER A 18 -9.00 1.88 1.97
C SER A 18 -8.21 0.72 1.34
N GLY A 19 -7.17 1.02 0.57
CA GLY A 19 -6.30 0.00 -0.02
C GLY A 19 -4.81 0.42 -0.03
N LEU A 20 -4.25 1.03 1.01
CA LEU A 20 -4.57 1.03 2.45
C LEU A 20 -4.30 2.44 3.01
N ALA A 21 -4.38 2.63 4.33
CA ALA A 21 -3.86 3.85 4.96
C ALA A 21 -2.32 3.80 5.00
N VAL A 22 -1.66 4.54 4.10
CA VAL A 22 -0.20 4.45 3.85
C VAL A 22 0.64 4.53 5.14
N GLY A 23 0.34 5.46 6.04
CA GLY A 23 1.08 5.59 7.30
C GLY A 23 0.97 4.36 8.21
N ARG A 24 -0.19 3.70 8.25
CA ARG A 24 -0.38 2.46 9.02
C ARG A 24 0.32 1.28 8.36
N THR A 25 0.30 1.23 7.03
CA THR A 25 1.04 0.22 6.27
C THR A 25 2.54 0.37 6.48
N LEU A 26 3.07 1.59 6.57
CA LEU A 26 4.46 1.83 6.89
C LEU A 26 4.84 1.26 8.26
N VAL A 27 4.06 1.53 9.31
CA VAL A 27 4.30 0.96 10.66
C VAL A 27 4.31 -0.56 10.63
N ALA A 28 3.32 -1.18 9.96
CA ALA A 28 3.27 -2.63 9.82
C ALA A 28 4.49 -3.19 9.08
N VAL A 29 4.95 -2.54 8.01
CA VAL A 29 6.18 -2.95 7.30
C VAL A 29 7.39 -2.83 8.22
N MET A 30 7.55 -1.73 8.95
CA MET A 30 8.67 -1.54 9.87
C MET A 30 8.70 -2.63 10.95
N GLU A 31 7.58 -2.92 11.61
CA GLU A 31 7.53 -3.93 12.67
C GLU A 31 7.77 -5.35 12.16
N ASN A 32 7.21 -5.71 10.99
CA ASN A 32 7.25 -7.09 10.49
C ASN A 32 8.51 -7.40 9.66
N TYR A 33 9.24 -6.38 9.20
CA TYR A 33 10.45 -6.55 8.38
C TYR A 33 11.72 -6.08 9.10
N GLN A 34 11.64 -5.74 10.39
CA GLN A 34 12.81 -5.44 11.22
C GLN A 34 13.64 -6.70 11.49
N ASP A 35 14.96 -6.59 11.35
CA ASP A 35 15.91 -7.61 11.81
C ASP A 35 16.51 -7.28 13.19
N GLU A 36 17.27 -8.21 13.77
CA GLU A 36 17.92 -8.05 15.08
C GLU A 36 18.90 -6.87 15.14
N GLY A 37 19.42 -6.44 13.98
CA GLY A 37 20.29 -5.26 13.84
C GLY A 37 19.55 -3.94 13.64
N GLY A 38 18.21 -3.95 13.71
CA GLY A 38 17.37 -2.77 13.54
C GLY A 38 17.23 -2.29 12.10
N ARG A 39 17.63 -3.11 11.11
CA ARG A 39 17.37 -2.82 9.68
C ARG A 39 15.97 -3.25 9.33
N ILE A 40 15.33 -2.51 8.44
CA ILE A 40 14.04 -2.89 7.85
C ILE A 40 14.28 -3.47 6.46
N ALA A 41 13.99 -4.75 6.26
CA ALA A 41 14.03 -5.36 4.94
C ALA A 41 12.96 -4.75 4.03
N VAL A 42 13.31 -4.43 2.79
CA VAL A 42 12.35 -3.93 1.80
C VAL A 42 11.51 -5.10 1.27
N PRO A 43 10.17 -5.09 1.40
CA PRO A 43 9.31 -6.10 0.79
C PRO A 43 9.57 -6.23 -0.71
N GLU A 44 9.60 -7.46 -1.23
CA GLU A 44 9.95 -7.74 -2.65
C GLU A 44 9.16 -6.86 -3.64
N VAL A 45 7.85 -6.70 -3.38
CA VAL A 45 6.94 -5.92 -4.22
C VAL A 45 7.22 -4.42 -4.22
N LEU A 46 7.94 -3.91 -3.21
CA LEU A 46 8.29 -2.48 -3.12
C LEU A 46 9.62 -2.16 -3.79
N LYS A 47 10.52 -3.13 -3.99
CA LYS A 47 11.87 -2.91 -4.55
C LYS A 47 11.90 -2.10 -5.87
N PRO A 48 10.99 -2.28 -6.84
CA PRO A 48 10.98 -1.46 -8.07
C PRO A 48 10.72 0.03 -7.84
N TYR A 49 10.14 0.40 -6.70
CA TYR A 49 9.81 1.78 -6.33
C TYR A 49 10.86 2.42 -5.43
N MET A 50 11.84 1.64 -4.95
CA MET A 50 12.93 2.11 -4.11
C MET A 50 14.13 2.56 -4.97
N PRO A 51 15.09 3.31 -4.40
CA PRO A 51 16.37 3.56 -5.05
C PRO A 51 17.01 2.26 -5.55
N LYS A 52 17.67 2.33 -6.71
CA LYS A 52 18.18 1.15 -7.43
C LYS A 52 19.06 0.27 -6.53
N GLY A 53 18.67 -1.00 -6.40
CA GLY A 53 19.42 -2.00 -5.62
C GLY A 53 19.16 -1.96 -4.11
N MET A 54 18.24 -1.12 -3.62
CA MET A 54 17.92 -1.06 -2.20
C MET A 54 17.18 -2.32 -1.73
N THR A 55 17.74 -2.98 -0.72
CA THR A 55 17.21 -4.21 -0.11
C THR A 55 16.89 -4.06 1.38
N TYR A 56 17.48 -3.07 2.04
CA TYR A 56 17.24 -2.72 3.45
C TYR A 56 17.23 -1.20 3.64
N VAL A 57 16.56 -0.74 4.71
CA VAL A 57 16.57 0.64 5.20
C VAL A 57 17.08 0.65 6.64
N GLY A 58 18.00 1.57 6.96
CA GLY A 58 18.55 1.73 8.32
C GLY A 58 19.59 0.67 8.70
N GLY A 59 19.85 0.56 10.01
CA GLY A 59 20.84 -0.32 10.67
C GLY A 59 22.28 0.21 10.66
N ALA A 60 22.94 0.02 11.81
CA ALA A 60 24.24 0.53 12.27
C ALA A 60 24.77 1.83 11.61
N ALA A 61 24.72 2.90 12.42
CA ALA A 61 25.87 3.81 12.53
C ALA A 61 27.05 3.07 13.19
#